data_AF-A0A1S3BGM3-F1
#
_entry.id   AF-A0A1S3BGM3-F1
#
_cell.length_a   1.000
_cell.length_b   1.000
_cell.length_c   1.000
_cell.angle_alpha   90.00
_cell.angle_beta   90.00
_cell.angle_gamma   90.00
#
_symmetry.space_group_name_H-M   'P 1'
#
loop_
_entity.id
_entity.type
_entity.pdbx_description
1 polymer ?
#
loop_
_entity_poly.entity_id
_entity_poly.type
_entity_poly.pdbx_seq_one_letter_code
_entity_poly.pdbx_strand_id
1 'polypeptide(L)'
;MALNRYVVFSHSLFHYRRPPPFFSSALRSTSSSMEAPPAGYRKNVGICLINPSKKIFAASRLDIPDAWQMPQGGVDEGEDPRSAAIRELREETGVKSADIIAEVPYWVTYDFPPQVREKLRQQWGSDWKGQAQKWFLLKLTGSDEEINLLGDGTEKAEFGEWSWMSPEEVVERAVDFKKPVYKDVLTVFKPHLE
;
A
#
# COMPACT_ATOMS: atom_id res chain seq x y z
N MET A 1 21.45 35.96 63.85
CA MET A 1 20.69 37.16 63.45
C MET A 1 20.60 37.20 61.94
N ALA A 2 19.45 36.89 61.38
CA ALA A 2 19.11 37.24 60.00
C ALA A 2 17.58 37.35 59.95
N LEU A 3 17.09 38.58 59.87
CA LEU A 3 15.71 38.86 59.50
C LEU A 3 15.52 38.42 58.06
N ASN A 4 14.38 37.80 57.73
CA ASN A 4 13.85 38.04 56.40
C ASN A 4 12.33 38.17 56.39
N ARG A 5 11.92 39.09 55.52
CA ARG A 5 10.70 39.89 55.51
C ARG A 5 9.49 39.10 55.01
N TYR A 6 8.33 39.50 55.54
CA TYR A 6 7.01 39.23 54.97
C TYR A 6 6.85 39.93 53.60
N VAL A 7 6.26 39.22 52.64
CA VAL A 7 5.45 39.81 51.56
C VAL A 7 4.21 38.93 51.38
N VAL A 8 3.04 39.56 51.46
CA VAL A 8 1.71 38.99 51.24
C VAL A 8 1.25 39.38 49.84
N PHE A 9 0.75 38.45 49.02
CA PHE A 9 -0.22 38.68 47.92
C PHE A 9 -0.94 37.34 47.67
N SER A 10 -2.20 37.19 48.09
CA SER A 10 -3.47 37.51 47.39
C SER A 10 -3.92 36.46 46.37
N HIS A 11 -5.22 36.18 46.44
CA HIS A 11 -6.00 35.10 45.83
C HIS A 11 -5.92 34.97 44.31
N SER A 12 -5.93 33.73 43.80
CA SER A 12 -6.81 33.37 42.69
C SER A 12 -7.00 31.86 42.55
N LEU A 13 -8.26 31.43 42.63
CA LEU A 13 -8.70 30.07 42.30
C LEU A 13 -8.54 29.83 40.79
N PHE A 14 -7.56 29.02 40.39
CA PHE A 14 -7.56 28.43 39.05
C PHE A 14 -8.47 27.21 39.03
N HIS A 15 -9.62 27.36 38.39
CA HIS A 15 -10.46 26.25 37.97
C HIS A 15 -9.71 25.41 36.93
N TYR A 16 -9.42 24.16 37.26
CA TYR A 16 -8.98 23.15 36.28
C TYR A 16 -10.08 22.93 35.25
N ARG A 17 -9.95 23.51 34.05
CA ARG A 17 -10.73 23.12 32.89
C ARG A 17 -10.14 21.83 32.33
N ARG A 18 -10.94 20.76 32.32
CA ARG A 18 -10.62 19.51 31.63
C ARG A 18 -10.38 19.79 30.14
N PRO A 19 -9.34 19.23 29.50
CA PRO A 19 -9.20 19.31 28.06
C PRO A 19 -10.32 18.51 27.38
N PRO A 20 -10.77 18.93 26.18
CA PRO A 20 -11.80 18.19 25.44
C PRO A 20 -11.26 16.82 25.00
N PRO A 21 -12.13 15.81 24.80
CA PRO A 21 -11.71 14.53 24.29
C PRO A 21 -11.16 14.70 22.87
N PHE A 22 -9.94 14.20 22.64
CA PHE A 22 -9.39 14.02 21.30
C PHE A 22 -10.31 13.06 20.53
N PHE A 23 -10.99 13.57 19.50
CA PHE A 23 -11.63 12.72 18.51
C PHE A 23 -10.54 12.05 17.68
N SER A 24 -10.24 10.79 18.01
CA SER A 24 -9.52 9.91 17.10
C SER A 24 -10.44 9.60 15.91
N SER A 25 -10.23 10.29 14.80
CA SER A 25 -10.76 9.92 13.50
C SER A 25 -10.08 8.61 13.08
N ALA A 26 -10.63 7.48 13.51
CA ALA A 26 -10.29 6.20 12.93
C ALA A 26 -10.55 6.28 11.42
N LEU A 27 -9.48 6.22 10.62
CA LEU A 27 -9.54 6.03 9.18
C LEU A 27 -10.34 4.76 8.92
N ARG A 28 -11.62 4.92 8.61
CA ARG A 28 -12.52 3.82 8.31
C ARG A 28 -12.22 3.38 6.89
N SER A 29 -11.26 2.46 6.73
CA SER A 29 -11.04 1.74 5.48
C SER A 29 -12.25 0.84 5.23
N THR A 30 -13.23 1.35 4.49
CA THR A 30 -14.33 0.54 3.95
C THR A 30 -13.88 0.03 2.60
N SER A 31 -13.38 -1.21 2.54
CA SER A 31 -13.25 -1.94 1.27
C SER A 31 -14.66 -2.17 0.74
N SER A 32 -15.06 -1.42 -0.28
CA SER A 32 -16.30 -1.65 -1.03
C SER A 32 -15.92 -2.33 -2.33
N SER A 33 -16.26 -3.60 -2.48
CA SER A 33 -16.10 -4.33 -3.74
C SER A 33 -16.94 -3.67 -4.85
N MET A 34 -16.30 -3.21 -5.92
CA MET A 34 -16.98 -2.58 -7.07
C MET A 34 -16.64 -3.28 -8.39
N GLU A 35 -17.62 -3.39 -9.28
CA GLU A 35 -17.45 -3.98 -10.63
C GLU A 35 -16.57 -3.09 -11.54
N ALA A 36 -16.60 -1.78 -11.31
CA ALA A 36 -15.84 -0.78 -12.05
C ALA A 36 -15.12 0.17 -11.09
N PRO A 37 -13.98 0.78 -11.49
CA PRO A 37 -13.26 1.71 -10.64
C PRO A 37 -14.09 2.98 -10.43
N PRO A 38 -14.36 3.39 -9.17
CA PRO A 38 -15.18 4.56 -8.90
C PRO A 38 -14.51 5.87 -9.33
N ALA A 39 -15.34 6.87 -9.63
CA ALA A 39 -14.87 8.18 -10.07
C ALA A 39 -13.99 8.88 -9.02
N GLY A 40 -12.91 9.51 -9.48
CA GLY A 40 -11.94 10.19 -8.62
C GLY A 40 -10.89 9.27 -8.01
N TYR A 41 -10.79 8.01 -8.44
CA TYR A 41 -9.67 7.11 -8.12
C TYR A 41 -8.81 6.85 -9.36
N ARG A 42 -7.48 6.84 -9.17
CA ARG A 42 -6.54 6.44 -10.22
C ARG A 42 -6.63 4.92 -10.43
N LYS A 43 -6.79 4.48 -11.69
CA LYS A 43 -6.76 3.05 -12.02
C LYS A 43 -5.35 2.49 -11.85
N ASN A 44 -5.26 1.34 -11.22
CA ASN A 44 -4.02 0.66 -10.90
C ASN A 44 -4.25 -0.86 -10.89
N VAL A 45 -3.17 -1.62 -10.98
CA VAL A 45 -3.19 -3.08 -10.82
C VAL A 45 -2.25 -3.48 -9.70
N GLY A 46 -2.63 -4.49 -8.95
CA GLY A 46 -1.78 -5.14 -7.96
C GLY A 46 -1.48 -6.57 -8.37
N ILE A 47 -0.25 -7.01 -8.14
CA ILE A 47 0.25 -8.31 -8.55
C ILE A 47 0.62 -9.11 -7.30
N CYS A 48 -0.10 -10.19 -7.02
CA CYS A 48 0.35 -11.21 -6.08
C CYS A 48 1.13 -12.25 -6.87
N LEU A 49 2.46 -12.16 -6.89
CA LEU A 49 3.31 -13.18 -7.53
C LEU A 49 3.65 -14.27 -6.52
N ILE A 50 3.44 -15.54 -6.88
CA ILE A 50 3.81 -16.70 -6.07
C ILE A 50 4.87 -17.56 -6.73
N ASN A 51 5.76 -18.12 -5.92
CA ASN A 51 6.72 -19.13 -6.36
C ASN A 51 6.13 -20.56 -6.31
N PRO A 52 6.85 -21.59 -6.78
CA PRO A 52 6.39 -22.98 -6.71
C PRO A 52 6.05 -23.47 -5.29
N SER A 53 6.68 -22.87 -4.28
CA SER A 53 6.44 -23.14 -2.85
C SER A 53 5.30 -22.32 -2.24
N LYS A 54 4.47 -21.66 -3.07
CA LYS A 54 3.32 -20.84 -2.66
C LYS A 54 3.65 -19.65 -1.75
N LYS A 55 4.93 -19.25 -1.70
CA LYS A 55 5.36 -18.02 -1.05
C LYS A 55 5.14 -16.85 -2.00
N ILE A 56 4.83 -15.68 -1.45
CA ILE A 56 4.47 -14.47 -2.15
C ILE A 56 5.70 -13.57 -2.26
N PHE A 57 5.93 -13.03 -3.46
CA PHE A 57 6.95 -12.02 -3.68
C PHE A 57 6.54 -10.71 -3.00
N ALA A 58 7.44 -10.17 -2.18
CA ALA A 58 7.34 -8.81 -1.67
C ALA A 58 8.70 -8.13 -1.77
N ALA A 59 8.68 -6.81 -1.92
CA ALA A 59 9.89 -5.99 -1.98
C ALA A 59 9.82 -4.79 -1.03
N SER A 60 10.97 -4.44 -0.43
CA SER A 60 11.10 -3.31 0.49
C SER A 60 11.17 -2.01 -0.29
N ARG A 61 10.45 -1.00 0.19
CA ARG A 61 10.41 0.31 -0.44
C ARG A 61 11.66 1.12 -0.11
N LEU A 62 12.26 1.77 -1.11
CA LEU A 62 13.39 2.68 -0.88
C LEU A 62 12.99 3.98 -0.19
N ASP A 63 11.73 4.41 -0.31
CA ASP A 63 11.24 5.68 0.22
C ASP A 63 10.61 5.58 1.62
N ILE A 64 10.28 4.37 2.07
CA ILE A 64 9.69 4.11 3.39
C ILE A 64 10.45 2.95 4.04
N PRO A 65 11.29 3.23 5.06
CA PRO A 65 12.01 2.19 5.80
C PRO A 65 11.07 1.11 6.33
N ASP A 66 11.52 -0.15 6.27
CA ASP A 66 10.84 -1.34 6.78
C ASP A 66 9.47 -1.64 6.15
N ALA A 67 9.02 -0.86 5.17
CA ALA A 67 7.77 -1.08 4.48
C ALA A 67 7.97 -2.01 3.28
N TRP A 68 7.26 -3.14 3.30
CA TRP A 68 7.24 -4.09 2.19
C TRP A 68 5.93 -3.99 1.41
N GLN A 69 5.98 -4.24 0.10
CA GLN A 69 4.80 -4.32 -0.73
C GLN A 69 4.94 -5.37 -1.83
N MET A 70 3.80 -5.87 -2.29
CA MET A 70 3.66 -6.57 -3.56
C MET A 70 3.73 -5.56 -4.74
N PRO A 71 4.14 -5.99 -5.95
CA PRO A 71 4.25 -5.12 -7.12
C PRO A 71 2.91 -4.50 -7.53
N GLN A 72 2.91 -3.26 -8.01
CA GLN A 72 1.69 -2.55 -8.40
C GLN A 72 1.88 -1.23 -9.17
N GLY A 73 1.28 -1.12 -10.35
CA GLY A 73 1.40 0.11 -11.14
C GLY A 73 0.16 0.50 -11.93
N GLY A 74 0.32 1.57 -12.72
CA GLY A 74 -0.79 2.25 -13.38
C GLY A 74 -1.46 1.38 -14.44
N VAL A 75 -2.74 1.66 -14.71
CA VAL A 75 -3.40 1.17 -15.93
C VAL A 75 -3.56 2.35 -16.86
N ASP A 76 -2.99 2.25 -18.05
CA ASP A 76 -3.05 3.31 -19.06
C ASP A 76 -4.45 3.41 -19.69
N GLU A 77 -4.70 4.53 -20.37
CA GLU A 77 -5.99 4.75 -21.02
C GLU A 77 -6.22 3.72 -22.13
N GLY A 78 -7.31 2.95 -22.00
CA GLY A 78 -7.65 1.87 -22.93
C GLY A 78 -6.86 0.57 -22.73
N GLU A 79 -5.93 0.54 -21.77
CA GLU A 79 -5.16 -0.67 -21.46
C GLU A 79 -6.01 -1.70 -20.69
N ASP A 80 -5.88 -2.97 -21.09
CA ASP A 80 -6.49 -4.07 -20.37
C ASP A 80 -5.76 -4.32 -19.03
N PRO A 81 -6.47 -4.45 -17.89
CA PRO A 81 -5.82 -4.66 -16.60
C PRO A 81 -4.93 -5.91 -16.50
N ARG A 82 -5.20 -6.99 -17.25
CA ARG A 82 -4.29 -8.16 -17.26
C ARG A 82 -2.99 -7.83 -17.97
N SER A 83 -3.07 -7.11 -19.09
CA SER A 83 -1.89 -6.61 -19.81
C SER A 83 -1.07 -5.66 -18.93
N ALA A 84 -1.74 -4.74 -18.23
CA ALA A 84 -1.09 -3.83 -17.28
C ALA A 84 -0.38 -4.62 -16.17
N ALA A 85 -1.01 -5.65 -15.59
CA ALA A 85 -0.39 -6.44 -14.53
C ALA A 85 0.90 -7.14 -14.97
N ILE A 86 0.94 -7.66 -16.21
CA ILE A 86 2.14 -8.29 -16.77
C ILE A 86 3.23 -7.25 -17.06
N ARG A 87 2.84 -6.10 -17.63
CA ARG A 87 3.76 -4.99 -17.90
C ARG A 87 4.40 -4.47 -16.61
N GLU A 88 3.58 -4.14 -15.62
CA GLU A 88 4.02 -3.62 -14.32
C GLU A 88 4.88 -4.64 -13.55
N LEU A 89 4.54 -5.94 -13.61
CA LEU A 89 5.41 -6.97 -13.04
C LEU A 89 6.81 -6.93 -13.65
N ARG A 90 6.90 -6.82 -14.98
CA ARG A 90 8.19 -6.75 -15.69
C ARG A 90 8.94 -5.46 -15.35
N GLU A 91 8.27 -4.32 -15.38
CA GLU A 91 8.86 -3.00 -15.15
C GLU A 91 9.37 -2.86 -13.71
N GLU A 92 8.68 -3.41 -12.72
CA GLU A 92 9.08 -3.29 -11.32
C GLU A 92 10.05 -4.39 -10.84
N THR A 93 10.00 -5.59 -11.45
CA THR A 93 10.72 -6.76 -10.92
C THR A 93 11.59 -7.48 -11.93
N GLY A 94 11.55 -7.12 -13.22
CA GLY A 94 12.28 -7.82 -14.28
C GLY A 94 11.69 -9.17 -14.71
N VAL A 95 10.74 -9.72 -13.96
CA VAL A 95 10.12 -11.03 -14.22
C VAL A 95 9.37 -11.03 -15.55
N LYS A 96 9.62 -12.05 -16.38
CA LYS A 96 8.98 -12.25 -17.70
C LYS A 96 8.24 -13.57 -17.78
N SER A 97 8.66 -14.55 -16.98
CA SER A 97 8.10 -15.90 -16.99
C SER A 97 7.10 -16.09 -15.85
N ALA A 98 5.86 -15.62 -16.04
CA ALA A 98 4.78 -15.79 -15.08
C ALA A 98 3.41 -15.94 -15.77
N ASP A 99 2.55 -16.78 -15.18
CA ASP A 99 1.19 -17.02 -15.67
C ASP A 99 0.15 -16.45 -14.70
N ILE A 100 -0.87 -15.75 -15.20
CA ILE A 100 -2.03 -15.34 -14.41
C ILE A 100 -2.88 -16.59 -14.15
N ILE A 101 -3.09 -16.91 -12.87
CA ILE A 101 -3.87 -18.09 -12.44
C ILE A 101 -5.18 -17.73 -11.73
N ALA A 102 -5.32 -16.50 -11.24
CA ALA A 102 -6.56 -15.99 -10.66
C ALA A 102 -6.61 -14.46 -10.70
N GLU A 103 -7.79 -13.89 -10.47
CA GLU A 103 -8.00 -12.46 -10.29
C GLU A 103 -8.99 -12.19 -9.16
N VAL A 104 -8.87 -11.03 -8.51
CA VAL A 104 -9.91 -10.55 -7.61
C VAL A 104 -11.09 -10.08 -8.45
N PRO A 105 -12.32 -10.57 -8.20
CA PRO A 105 -13.44 -10.30 -9.10
C PRO A 105 -13.87 -8.82 -9.12
N TYR A 106 -13.54 -8.08 -8.07
CA TYR A 106 -13.87 -6.66 -7.91
C TYR A 106 -12.63 -5.77 -7.85
N TRP A 107 -12.86 -4.47 -8.03
CA TRP A 107 -11.89 -3.42 -7.74
C TRP A 107 -11.82 -3.17 -6.24
N VAL A 108 -10.61 -3.04 -5.71
CA VAL A 108 -10.32 -2.68 -4.31
C VAL A 108 -9.84 -1.24 -4.27
N THR A 109 -10.43 -0.41 -3.42
CA THR A 109 -10.08 1.01 -3.34
C THR A 109 -9.44 1.36 -2.01
N TYR A 110 -8.49 2.29 -2.03
CA TYR A 110 -8.00 2.94 -0.82
C TYR A 110 -7.77 4.42 -1.07
N ASP A 111 -8.04 5.23 -0.04
CA ASP A 111 -7.83 6.67 -0.08
C ASP A 111 -6.38 7.01 0.24
N PHE A 112 -5.86 8.04 -0.42
CA PHE A 112 -4.58 8.61 -0.02
C PHE A 112 -4.76 9.41 1.29
N PRO A 113 -3.84 9.27 2.26
CA PRO A 113 -3.79 10.18 3.40
C PRO A 113 -3.70 11.64 2.90
N PRO A 114 -4.31 12.63 3.60
CA PRO A 114 -4.37 14.01 3.11
C PRO A 114 -3.02 14.61 2.71
N GLN A 115 -1.96 14.31 3.47
CA GLN A 115 -0.59 14.76 3.19
C GLN A 115 -0.01 14.14 1.91
N VAL A 116 -0.32 12.87 1.66
CA VAL A 116 0.10 12.14 0.45
C VAL A 116 -0.66 12.68 -0.76
N ARG A 117 -1.98 12.87 -0.63
CA ARG A 117 -2.82 13.43 -1.70
C ARG A 117 -2.34 14.80 -2.15
N GLU A 118 -2.02 15.70 -1.22
CA GLU A 118 -1.53 17.04 -1.58
C GLU A 118 -0.21 16.98 -2.36
N LYS A 119 0.74 16.15 -1.93
CA LYS A 119 2.00 15.93 -2.66
C LYS A 119 1.76 15.35 -4.06
N LEU A 120 0.92 14.33 -4.17
CA LEU A 120 0.63 13.67 -5.45
C LEU A 120 -0.12 14.59 -6.41
N ARG A 121 -1.01 15.45 -5.91
CA ARG A 121 -1.70 16.46 -6.72
C ARG A 121 -0.71 17.41 -7.39
N GLN A 122 0.34 17.82 -6.69
CA GLN A 122 1.40 18.67 -7.25
C GLN A 122 2.24 17.92 -8.30
N GLN A 123 2.51 16.63 -8.08
CA GLN A 123 3.35 15.81 -8.97
C GLN A 123 2.61 15.35 -10.24
N TRP A 124 1.34 14.98 -10.12
CA TRP A 124 0.54 14.39 -11.22
C TRP A 124 -0.45 15.38 -11.84
N GLY A 125 -0.53 16.60 -11.34
CA GLY A 125 -1.48 17.62 -11.82
C GLY A 125 -2.96 17.26 -11.66
N SER A 126 -3.27 16.20 -10.91
CA SER A 126 -4.60 15.61 -10.80
C SER A 126 -4.99 15.39 -9.34
N ASP A 127 -6.26 15.62 -9.01
CA ASP A 127 -6.76 15.54 -7.64
C ASP A 127 -7.42 14.18 -7.35
N TRP A 128 -6.63 13.11 -7.52
CA TRP A 128 -7.08 11.76 -7.20
C TRP A 128 -7.30 11.58 -5.70
N LYS A 129 -8.44 11.01 -5.32
CA LYS A 129 -8.78 10.67 -3.93
C LYS A 129 -7.94 9.52 -3.40
N GLY A 130 -7.54 8.61 -4.28
CA GLY A 130 -6.91 7.35 -3.95
C GLY A 130 -6.62 6.51 -5.20
N GLN A 131 -6.36 5.22 -4.99
CA GLN A 131 -6.26 4.25 -6.07
C GLN A 131 -7.43 3.26 -6.05
N ALA A 132 -7.86 2.85 -7.24
CA ALA A 132 -8.71 1.70 -7.46
C ALA A 132 -7.86 0.63 -8.13
N GLN A 133 -7.70 -0.51 -7.46
CA GLN A 133 -6.82 -1.59 -7.86
C GLN A 133 -7.60 -2.82 -8.31
N LYS A 134 -7.27 -3.35 -9.48
CA LYS A 134 -7.62 -4.72 -9.89
C LYS A 134 -6.44 -5.63 -9.56
N TRP A 135 -6.68 -6.74 -8.86
CA TRP A 135 -5.62 -7.60 -8.37
C TRP A 135 -5.56 -8.93 -9.13
N PHE A 136 -4.35 -9.37 -9.44
CA PHE A 136 -4.08 -10.63 -10.14
C PHE A 136 -3.13 -11.50 -9.34
N LEU A 137 -3.38 -12.81 -9.34
CA LEU A 137 -2.48 -13.82 -8.81
C LEU A 137 -1.69 -14.41 -9.97
N LEU A 138 -0.38 -14.24 -9.93
CA LEU A 138 0.54 -14.75 -10.93
C LEU A 138 1.39 -15.85 -10.31
N LYS A 139 1.67 -16.90 -11.07
CA LYS A 139 2.60 -17.96 -10.70
C LYS A 139 3.88 -17.80 -11.50
N LEU A 140 5.01 -17.69 -10.80
CA LEU A 140 6.33 -17.71 -11.43
C LEU A 140 6.55 -19.08 -12.10
N THR A 141 6.90 -19.05 -13.38
CA THR A 141 7.23 -20.24 -14.18
C THR A 141 8.70 -20.28 -14.61
N GLY A 142 9.41 -19.16 -14.46
CA GLY A 142 10.85 -19.05 -14.67
C GLY A 142 11.69 -19.24 -13.40
N SER A 143 12.92 -18.72 -13.46
CA SER A 143 13.89 -18.73 -12.36
C SER A 143 13.79 -17.44 -11.53
N ASP A 144 14.10 -17.53 -10.24
CA ASP A 144 14.26 -16.36 -9.36
C ASP A 144 15.36 -15.41 -9.87
N GLU A 145 16.27 -15.88 -10.72
CA GLU A 145 17.31 -15.08 -11.39
C GLU A 145 16.74 -14.01 -12.35
N GLU A 146 15.47 -14.11 -12.75
CA GLU A 146 14.79 -13.05 -13.50
C GLU A 146 14.49 -11.82 -12.63
N ILE A 147 14.48 -11.98 -11.31
CA ILE A 147 14.11 -10.92 -10.38
C ILE A 147 15.24 -9.89 -10.31
N ASN A 148 14.98 -8.73 -10.88
CA ASN A 148 15.82 -7.55 -10.84
C ASN A 148 14.98 -6.36 -10.37
N LEU A 149 15.28 -5.83 -9.18
CA LEU A 149 14.58 -4.67 -8.61
C LEU A 149 14.93 -3.34 -9.28
N LEU A 150 15.89 -3.34 -10.20
CA LEU A 150 16.08 -2.25 -11.17
C LEU A 150 15.07 -2.34 -12.33
N GLY A 151 14.22 -3.37 -12.35
CA GLY A 151 13.22 -3.58 -13.39
C GLY A 151 13.82 -4.00 -14.72
N ASP A 152 13.18 -3.53 -15.80
CA ASP A 152 13.69 -3.58 -17.18
C ASP A 152 14.46 -2.31 -17.60
N GLY A 153 14.69 -1.39 -16.65
CA GLY A 153 15.43 -0.14 -16.85
C GLY A 153 14.63 1.02 -17.43
N THR A 154 13.30 0.87 -17.57
CA THR A 154 12.42 1.94 -18.06
C THR A 154 12.10 2.98 -16.99
N GLU A 155 12.00 2.55 -15.72
CA GLU A 155 11.58 3.40 -14.59
C GLU A 155 12.63 3.46 -13.48
N LYS A 156 12.48 4.44 -12.58
CA LYS A 156 13.35 4.57 -11.41
C LYS A 156 13.05 3.43 -10.44
N ALA A 157 14.10 2.75 -9.94
CA ALA A 157 13.96 1.71 -8.94
C ALA A 157 13.14 2.19 -7.72
N GLU A 158 12.04 1.48 -7.44
CA GLU A 158 11.18 1.72 -6.28
C GLU A 158 11.55 0.85 -5.07
N PHE A 159 12.26 -0.26 -5.32
CA PHE A 159 12.54 -1.30 -4.34
C PHE A 159 14.03 -1.48 -4.03
N GLY A 160 14.32 -1.87 -2.79
CA GLY A 160 15.69 -2.12 -2.31
C GLY A 160 16.03 -3.59 -2.20
N GLU A 161 15.23 -4.35 -1.44
CA GLU A 161 15.41 -5.78 -1.20
C GLU A 161 14.12 -6.51 -1.56
N TRP A 162 14.21 -7.82 -1.85
CA TRP A 162 13.04 -8.66 -2.09
C TRP A 162 13.12 -9.96 -1.31
N SER A 163 11.95 -10.57 -1.08
CA SER A 163 11.87 -11.87 -0.41
C SER A 163 10.59 -12.61 -0.77
N TRP A 164 10.66 -13.93 -0.69
CA TRP A 164 9.51 -14.83 -0.72
C TRP A 164 8.94 -14.98 0.70
N MET A 165 7.73 -14.46 0.93
CA MET A 165 7.09 -14.38 2.24
C MET A 165 5.82 -15.22 2.32
N SER A 166 5.42 -15.63 3.52
CA SER A 166 4.07 -16.15 3.76
C SER A 166 3.02 -15.04 3.59
N PRO A 167 1.75 -15.40 3.35
CA PRO A 167 0.65 -14.43 3.32
C PRO A 167 0.58 -13.57 4.59
N GLU A 168 0.84 -14.15 5.76
CA GLU A 168 0.85 -13.48 7.05
C GLU A 168 2.01 -12.47 7.14
N GLU A 169 3.21 -12.88 6.74
CA GLU A 169 4.40 -12.02 6.74
C GLU A 169 4.23 -10.80 5.82
N VAL A 170 3.62 -10.99 4.64
CA VAL A 170 3.31 -9.89 3.69
C VAL A 170 2.38 -8.86 4.34
N VAL A 171 1.35 -9.30 5.04
CA VAL A 171 0.42 -8.40 5.73
C VAL A 171 1.07 -7.71 6.92
N GLU A 172 1.92 -8.41 7.68
CA GLU A 172 2.61 -7.85 8.84
C GLU A 172 3.54 -6.70 8.44
N ARG A 173 4.32 -6.90 7.37
CA ARG A 173 5.35 -5.95 6.88
C ARG A 173 4.81 -4.85 5.95
N ALA A 174 3.54 -4.93 5.55
CA ALA A 174 2.92 -3.87 4.77
C ALA A 174 2.70 -2.60 5.59
N VAL A 175 2.64 -1.44 4.93
CA VAL A 175 2.20 -0.19 5.56
C VAL A 175 0.75 -0.31 6.05
N ASP A 176 0.44 0.28 7.21
CA ASP A 176 -0.82 0.05 7.92
C ASP A 176 -2.08 0.27 7.08
N PHE A 177 -2.09 1.29 6.23
CA PHE A 177 -3.26 1.60 5.38
C PHE A 177 -3.44 0.61 4.22
N LYS A 178 -2.42 -0.17 3.85
CA LYS A 178 -2.52 -1.25 2.83
C LYS A 178 -2.85 -2.62 3.44
N LYS A 179 -2.66 -2.82 4.74
CA LYS A 179 -2.98 -4.11 5.40
C LYS A 179 -4.41 -4.61 5.13
N PRO A 180 -5.47 -3.77 5.15
CA PRO A 180 -6.81 -4.21 4.81
C PRO A 180 -6.95 -4.68 3.36
N VAL A 181 -6.30 -3.99 2.42
CA VAL A 181 -6.28 -4.37 0.99
C VAL A 181 -5.64 -5.75 0.83
N TYR A 182 -4.48 -5.97 1.45
CA TYR A 182 -3.79 -7.26 1.35
C TYR A 182 -4.58 -8.40 1.97
N LYS A 183 -5.21 -8.18 3.14
CA LYS A 183 -6.07 -9.19 3.75
C LYS A 183 -7.25 -9.58 2.85
N ASP A 184 -7.89 -8.61 2.22
CA ASP A 184 -9.01 -8.84 1.28
C ASP A 184 -8.55 -9.67 0.07
N VAL A 185 -7.48 -9.21 -0.59
CA VAL A 185 -6.87 -9.89 -1.76
C VAL A 185 -6.43 -11.31 -1.43
N LEU A 186 -5.73 -11.51 -0.31
CA LEU A 186 -5.25 -12.83 0.10
C LEU A 186 -6.39 -13.76 0.53
N THR A 187 -7.51 -13.23 1.01
CA THR A 187 -8.72 -14.02 1.28
C THR A 187 -9.27 -14.61 -0.02
N VAL A 188 -9.31 -13.82 -1.09
CA VAL A 188 -9.76 -14.29 -2.42
C VAL A 188 -8.80 -15.32 -3.00
N PHE A 189 -7.48 -15.11 -2.85
CA PHE A 189 -6.46 -16.01 -3.39
C PHE A 189 -6.17 -17.24 -2.53
N LYS A 190 -6.68 -17.32 -1.31
CA LYS A 190 -6.46 -18.43 -0.37
C LYS A 190 -6.59 -19.83 -1.01
N PRO A 191 -7.59 -20.15 -1.85
CA PRO A 191 -7.70 -21.48 -2.49
C PRO A 191 -6.51 -21.85 -3.41
N HIS A 192 -5.69 -20.88 -3.80
CA HIS A 192 -4.49 -21.10 -4.62
C HIS A 192 -3.18 -21.08 -3.81
N LEU A 193 -3.24 -20.72 -2.53
CA LEU A 193 -2.09 -20.57 -1.63
C LEU A 193 -1.93 -21.75 -0.65
N GLU A 194 -2.93 -22.61 -0.56
CA GLU A 194 -2.94 -23.86 0.22
C GLU A 194 -2.34 -25.06 -0.54
#